data_AF-A0A2A7GX49-F1
#
_entry.id   AF-A0A2A7GX49-F1
#
_cell.length_a   1.000
_cell.length_b   1.000
_cell.length_c   1.000
_cell.angle_alpha   90.00
_cell.angle_beta   90.00
_cell.angle_gamma   90.00
#
_symmetry.space_group_name_H-M   'P 1'
#
loop_
_entity.id
_entity.type
_entity.pdbx_description
1 polymer ?
#
loop_
_entity_poly.entity_id
_entity_poly.type
_entity_poly.pdbx_seq_one_letter_code
_entity_poly.pdbx_strand_id
1 'polypeptide(L)' 'MLSYEVICCSCRKKFRVYEGTRQYKQFKGNKNSVFCCEDCNHNIRLDASQLPTT' A
#
# COMPACT_ATOMS: atom_id res chain seq x y z
N MET A 1 18.71 1.27 -11.19
CA MET A 1 17.80 1.36 -10.02
C MET A 1 16.60 0.48 -10.31
N LEU A 2 16.33 -0.55 -9.50
CA LEU A 2 15.21 -1.47 -9.72
C LEU A 2 13.92 -0.89 -9.11
N SER A 3 12.83 -0.90 -9.88
CA SER A 3 11.50 -0.52 -9.40
C SER A 3 10.45 -1.43 -10.03
N TYR A 4 9.47 -1.86 -9.24
CA TYR A 4 8.33 -2.63 -9.74
C TYR A 4 7.08 -1.75 -9.82
N GLU A 5 6.25 -1.97 -10.83
CA GLU A 5 4.91 -1.40 -10.90
C GLU A 5 3.93 -2.34 -10.22
N VAL A 6 3.27 -1.84 -9.18
CA VAL A 6 2.28 -2.58 -8.39
C VAL A 6 0.96 -1.83 -8.48
N ILE A 7 -0.14 -2.58 -8.52
CA ILE A 7 -1.49 -2.01 -8.54
C ILE A 7 -1.99 -1.94 -7.11
N CYS A 8 -2.44 -0.76 -6.70
CA CYS A 8 -3.08 -0.57 -5.41
C CYS A 8 -4.38 -1.36 -5.35
N CYS A 9 -4.57 -2.21 -4.34
CA CYS A 9 -5.80 -2.99 -4.21
C CYS A 9 -7.03 -2.12 -3.90
N SER A 10 -6.88 -1.00 -3.19
CA SER A 10 -8.01 -0.09 -2.89
C SER A 10 -8.42 0.77 -4.08
N CYS A 11 -7.53 1.61 -4.63
CA CYS A 11 -7.89 2.54 -5.70
C CYS A 11 -7.60 2.03 -7.13
N ARG A 12 -7.05 0.81 -7.27
CA ARG A 12 -6.60 0.21 -8.54
C ARG A 12 -5.64 1.08 -9.36
N LYS A 13 -5.01 2.09 -8.77
CA LYS A 13 -3.95 2.87 -9.40
C LYS A 13 -2.64 2.09 -9.41
N LYS A 14 -1.91 2.19 -10.52
CA LYS A 14 -0.53 1.71 -10.61
C LYS A 14 0.38 2.68 -9.88
N PHE A 15 1.25 2.16 -9.03
CA PHE A 15 2.28 2.93 -8.36
C PHE A 15 3.61 2.17 -8.41
N ARG A 16 4.72 2.91 -8.30
CA ARG A 16 6.06 2.34 -8.37
C ARG A 16 6.59 2.10 -6.98
N VAL A 17 7.02 0.87 -6.73
CA VAL A 17 7.79 0.51 -5.54
C VAL A 17 9.26 0.45 -5.91
N TYR A 18 10.03 1.31 -5.26
CA TYR A 18 11.47 1.39 -5.44
C TYR A 18 12.19 0.38 -4.55
N GLU A 19 13.25 -0.21 -5.08
CA GLU A 19 14.15 -1.06 -4.32
C GLU A 19 14.71 -0.32 -3.09
N GLY A 20 14.71 -1.00 -1.94
CA GLY A 20 15.11 -0.43 -0.65
C GLY A 20 13.93 0.02 0.22
N THR A 21 12.73 0.20 -0.33
CA THR A 21 11.53 0.50 0.45
C THR A 21 11.04 -0.72 1.23
N ARG A 22 10.34 -0.47 2.35
CA ARG A 22 9.67 -1.53 3.14
C ARG A 22 8.65 -2.30 2.31
N GLN A 23 7.95 -1.62 1.40
CA GLN A 23 6.98 -2.24 0.50
C GLN A 23 7.65 -3.19 -0.50
N TYR A 24 8.80 -2.82 -1.06
CA TYR A 24 9.57 -3.70 -1.95
C TYR A 24 10.03 -4.98 -1.25
N LYS A 25 10.52 -4.88 0.00
CA LYS A 25 10.91 -6.06 0.80
C LYS A 25 9.71 -6.97 1.09
N GLN A 26 8.55 -6.38 1.43
CA GLN A 26 7.32 -7.13 1.64
C GLN A 26 6.82 -7.80 0.35
N PHE A 27 6.86 -7.09 -0.78
CA PHE A 27 6.41 -7.63 -2.08
C PHE A 27 7.28 -8.82 -2.52
N LYS A 28 8.60 -8.72 -2.29
CA LYS A 28 9.55 -9.79 -2.59
C LYS A 28 9.39 -11.01 -1.68
N GLY A 29 9.06 -10.81 -0.40
CA GLY A 29 8.89 -11.88 0.59
C GLY A 29 7.50 -12.53 0.59
N ASN A 30 6.45 -11.77 0.28
CA ASN A 30 5.07 -12.23 0.19
C ASN A 30 4.38 -11.58 -1.01
N LYS A 31 4.46 -12.23 -2.17
CA LYS A 31 3.82 -11.78 -3.41
C LYS A 31 2.29 -11.70 -3.32
N ASN A 32 1.70 -12.34 -2.32
CA ASN A 32 0.25 -12.36 -2.10
C ASN A 32 -0.24 -11.27 -1.13
N SER A 33 0.65 -10.40 -0.65
CA SER A 33 0.24 -9.30 0.22
C SER A 33 -0.52 -8.24 -0.58
N VAL A 34 -1.64 -7.79 -0.01
CA VAL A 34 -2.47 -6.71 -0.55
C VAL A 34 -1.69 -5.40 -0.39
N PHE A 35 -1.31 -4.77 -1.50
CA PHE A 35 -0.56 -3.52 -1.48
C PHE A 35 -1.47 -2.33 -1.76
N CYS A 36 -1.32 -1.28 -0.95
CA CYS A 36 -2.00 0.00 -1.15
C CYS A 36 -0.98 1.08 -1.49
N CYS A 37 -1.37 2.03 -2.36
CA CYS A 37 -0.58 3.24 -2.59
C CYS A 37 -0.47 4.04 -1.29
N GLU A 38 0.48 4.97 -1.21
CA GLU A 38 0.68 5.79 0.00
C GLU A 38 -0.60 6.49 0.44
N ASP A 39 -1.41 7.01 -0.48
CA ASP A 39 -2.72 7.61 -0.17
C ASP A 39 -3.67 6.63 0.56
N CYS A 40 -3.82 5.42 0.03
CA CYS A 40 -4.72 4.41 0.61
C CYS A 40 -4.14 3.83 1.91
N ASN A 41 -2.82 3.68 2.01
CA ASN A 41 -2.14 3.25 3.22
C ASN A 41 -2.25 4.30 4.35
N HIS A 42 -2.33 5.59 3.99
CA HIS A 42 -2.56 6.67 4.95
C HIS A 42 -3.99 6.60 5.53
N ASN A 43 -4.99 6.28 4.70
CA ASN A 43 -6.39 6.18 5.14
C ASN A 43 -6.68 5.00 6.07
N ILE A 44 -6.01 3.85 5.89
CA ILE A 44 -6.21 2.67 6.76
C ILE A 44 -5.84 2.97 8.23
N ARG A 45 -5.00 3.98 8.49
CA ARG A 45 -4.63 4.37 9.87
C ARG A 45 -5.54 5.42 10.49
N LEU A 46 -6.38 6.09 9.70
CA LEU A 46 -7.24 7.18 10.18
C LEU A 46 -8.65 6.72 10.55
N ASP A 47 -9.10 5.58 10.03
CA ASP A 47 -10.45 5.06 10.28
C ASP A 47 -10.63 4.38 11.66
N ALA A 48 -9.58 4.28 12.49
CA ALA A 48 -9.72 3.80 13.86
C ALA A 48 -10.21 4.88 14.85
N SER A 49 -10.57 6.08 14.38
CA SER A 49 -10.99 7.18 15.27
C SER A 49 -12.17 8.04 14.80
N GLN A 50 -12.82 7.71 13.67
CA GLN A 50 -14.07 8.38 13.24
C GLN A 50 -15.23 7.41 13.15
N LEU A 51 -15.48 6.66 14.23
CA LEU A 51 -16.82 6.14 14.48
C LEU A 51 -17.70 7.35 14.87
N PRO A 52 -18.64 7.85 14.05
CA PRO A 52 -19.76 8.58 14.61
C PRO A 52 -20.58 7.56 15.39
N THR A 53 -20.42 7.53 16.71
CA THR A 53 -21.41 6.95 17.60
C THR A 53 -22.68 7.78 17.43
N THR A 54 -23.63 7.29 16.64
CA THR A 54 -25.01 7.77 16.63
C THR A 54 -25.92 6.56 16.82
#